data_AF-A0A6S6M647-F1
#
_entry.id   AF-A0A6S6M647-F1
#
_cell.length_a   1.000
_cell.length_b   1.000
_cell.length_c   1.000
_cell.angle_alpha   90.00
_cell.angle_beta   90.00
_cell.angle_gamma   90.00
#
_symmetry.space_group_name_H-M   'P 1'
#
loop_
_entity.id
_entity.type
_entity.pdbx_description
1 polymer ?
#
loop_
_entity_poly.entity_id
_entity_poly.type
_entity_poly.pdbx_seq_one_letter_code
_entity_poly.pdbx_strand_id
1 'polypeptide(L)'
;MRDPFHDLHHQEATITSHIRLISEGGSSHAGSAELVCIDSIHATQTCTTESQHSGYRSATACNAATPLEISLCSIGVEHAEELDEKLIPEVLRQRLERLGDALGDGARVSVRQPGGLWSLQDAERKFSVRRLSSRIAVYREPEP
;
A
#
# COMPACT_ATOMS: atom_id res chain seq x y z
N MET A 1 39.89 61.19 6.55
CA MET A 1 40.11 61.83 5.25
C MET A 1 39.45 60.93 4.19
N ARG A 2 38.44 61.44 3.47
CA ARG A 2 37.73 60.88 2.29
C ARG A 2 36.84 59.62 2.44
N ASP A 3 35.53 59.87 2.50
CA ASP A 3 34.40 59.23 1.76
C ASP A 3 34.74 58.89 0.28
N PRO A 4 33.92 58.15 -0.54
CA PRO A 4 32.51 57.71 -0.30
C PRO A 4 32.02 56.37 -0.96
N PHE A 5 30.76 56.01 -0.65
CA PHE A 5 29.65 55.45 -1.49
C PHE A 5 29.91 54.29 -2.50
N HIS A 6 29.32 53.10 -2.25
CA HIS A 6 28.07 52.57 -2.86
C HIS A 6 28.12 52.35 -4.38
N ASP A 7 28.01 51.08 -4.79
CA ASP A 7 27.12 50.73 -5.91
C ASP A 7 26.55 49.32 -5.74
N LEU A 8 25.39 49.13 -6.34
CA LEU A 8 24.31 48.23 -6.02
C LEU A 8 24.08 47.28 -7.21
N HIS A 9 23.61 46.05 -6.92
CA HIS A 9 22.99 45.08 -7.86
C HIS A 9 23.85 44.46 -8.99
N HIS A 10 23.91 43.12 -9.01
CA HIS A 10 23.06 42.37 -9.95
C HIS A 10 22.80 40.95 -9.46
N GLN A 11 21.52 40.57 -9.50
CA GLN A 11 21.00 39.22 -9.33
C GLN A 11 21.42 38.36 -10.52
N GLU A 12 21.85 37.14 -10.27
CA GLU A 12 21.41 36.00 -11.07
C GLU A 12 20.98 34.88 -10.12
N ALA A 13 19.74 34.45 -10.34
CA ALA A 13 19.10 33.34 -9.68
C ALA A 13 19.69 32.01 -10.19
N THR A 14 19.76 31.00 -9.33
CA THR A 14 19.03 29.73 -9.48
C THR A 14 19.44 28.77 -8.35
N ILE A 15 18.70 28.87 -7.25
CA ILE A 15 18.06 27.81 -6.46
C ILE A 15 18.70 26.40 -6.55
N THR A 16 19.43 26.02 -5.51
CA THR A 16 19.28 24.71 -4.87
C THR A 16 19.02 24.91 -3.38
N SER A 17 17.76 24.69 -2.98
CA SER A 17 17.29 24.81 -1.60
C SER A 17 17.95 23.77 -0.70
N HIS A 18 19.11 24.09 -0.14
CA HIS A 18 19.62 23.37 1.03
C HIS A 18 18.84 23.89 2.25
N ILE A 19 17.82 23.13 2.68
CA ILE A 19 17.09 23.40 3.92
C ILE A 19 18.10 23.34 5.08
N ARG A 20 18.36 24.49 5.69
CA ARG A 20 19.09 24.59 6.96
C ARG A 20 18.11 24.27 8.08
N LEU A 21 18.26 23.11 8.71
CA LEU A 21 17.55 22.80 9.95
C LEU A 21 18.21 23.57 11.09
N ILE A 22 17.58 24.68 11.47
CA ILE A 22 17.84 25.41 12.71
C ILE A 22 17.10 24.67 13.83
N SER A 23 17.87 24.07 14.74
CA SER A 23 17.37 23.45 15.97
C SER A 23 17.48 24.47 17.09
N GLU A 24 16.36 25.07 17.49
CA GLU A 24 16.28 25.94 18.65
C GLU A 24 15.06 25.51 19.48
N GLY A 25 15.35 24.90 20.62
CA GLY A 25 14.35 24.33 21.50
C GLY A 25 13.55 25.37 22.28
N GLY A 26 12.34 24.95 22.67
CA GLY A 26 11.74 25.23 23.97
C GLY A 26 11.06 26.59 24.18
N SER A 27 9.73 26.58 24.25
CA SER A 27 8.98 26.96 25.46
C SER A 27 7.46 26.98 25.22
N SER A 28 6.77 26.15 25.99
CA SER A 28 5.46 26.32 26.65
C SER A 28 4.21 26.90 25.95
N HIS A 29 3.09 26.22 26.28
CA HIS A 29 1.67 26.64 26.28
C HIS A 29 0.87 26.51 24.98
N ALA A 30 0.28 25.32 24.79
CA ALA A 30 -1.06 25.20 24.20
C ALA A 30 -1.80 24.09 24.96
N GLY A 31 -2.77 24.48 25.78
CA GLY A 31 -3.68 23.56 26.44
C GLY A 31 -4.60 22.90 25.41
N SER A 32 -4.70 21.58 25.46
CA SER A 32 -5.79 20.84 24.83
C SER A 32 -6.48 20.02 25.92
N ALA A 33 -7.76 20.30 26.12
CA ALA A 33 -8.61 19.67 27.09
C ALA A 33 -9.11 18.33 26.51
N GLU A 34 -8.45 17.23 26.86
CA GLU A 34 -9.10 15.97 27.24
C GLU A 34 -8.05 14.96 27.72
N LEU A 35 -8.34 14.32 28.86
CA LEU A 35 -7.50 13.31 29.50
C LEU A 35 -7.74 11.97 28.80
N VAL A 36 -6.75 11.47 28.05
CA VAL A 36 -6.62 10.03 27.79
C VAL A 36 -5.47 9.52 28.64
N CYS A 37 -5.80 8.69 29.63
CA CYS A 37 -4.85 8.09 30.56
C CYS A 37 -3.82 7.26 29.78
N ILE A 38 -2.57 7.73 29.72
CA ILE A 38 -1.43 6.90 29.34
C ILE A 38 -1.11 6.06 30.56
N ASP A 39 -1.60 4.83 30.58
CA ASP A 39 -1.20 3.85 31.58
C ASP A 39 0.31 3.60 31.43
N SER A 40 1.00 3.69 32.55
CA SER A 40 2.45 3.84 32.62
C SER A 40 3.14 2.53 32.25
N ILE A 41 3.49 2.34 30.98
CA ILE A 41 4.41 1.27 30.60
C ILE A 41 5.79 1.71 31.09
N HIS A 42 6.29 1.07 32.14
CA HIS A 42 7.67 1.22 32.61
C HIS A 42 8.63 1.12 31.42
N ALA A 43 9.09 2.28 30.95
CA ALA A 43 10.17 2.38 29.99
C ALA A 43 11.45 2.02 30.74
N THR A 44 11.80 0.74 30.79
CA THR A 44 13.18 0.34 31.06
C THR A 44 14.03 0.87 29.92
N GLN A 45 14.61 2.04 30.16
CA GLN A 45 15.58 2.70 29.30
C GLN A 45 16.85 1.84 29.28
N THR A 46 16.92 0.85 28.41
CA THR A 46 18.17 0.19 28.06
C THR A 46 18.97 1.16 27.21
N CYS A 47 19.98 1.79 27.82
CA CYS A 47 20.99 2.59 27.15
C CYS A 47 21.69 1.74 26.07
N THR A 48 21.29 1.90 24.80
CA THR A 48 21.99 1.25 23.69
C THR A 48 23.10 2.16 23.20
N THR A 49 24.34 1.83 23.56
CA THR A 49 25.57 2.42 23.00
C THR A 49 25.66 2.20 21.50
N GLU A 50 26.23 3.18 20.79
CA GLU A 50 26.32 3.35 19.32
C GLU A 50 26.97 2.19 18.52
N SER A 51 27.45 1.11 19.16
CA SER A 51 28.25 0.07 18.51
C SER A 51 27.50 -1.16 17.97
N GLN A 52 26.18 -1.12 17.77
CA GLN A 52 25.42 -2.29 17.25
C GLN A 52 24.44 -1.99 16.10
N HIS A 53 24.76 -1.01 15.25
CA HIS A 53 23.93 -0.65 14.08
C HIS A 53 24.05 -1.59 12.85
N SER A 54 24.50 -2.85 13.01
CA SER A 54 24.63 -3.79 11.88
C SER A 54 23.61 -4.93 11.83
N GLY A 55 22.63 -4.97 12.74
CA GLY A 55 21.74 -6.14 12.87
C GLY A 55 20.24 -5.88 12.75
N TYR A 56 19.80 -4.63 12.58
CA TYR A 56 18.38 -4.30 12.66
C TYR A 56 17.65 -4.59 11.33
N ARG A 57 17.52 -5.87 10.99
CA ARG A 57 16.37 -6.34 10.19
C ARG A 57 15.26 -6.66 11.18
N SER A 58 14.35 -5.70 11.39
CA SER A 58 13.02 -6.01 11.93
C SER A 58 12.28 -6.89 10.93
N ALA A 59 12.53 -8.19 10.97
CA ALA A 59 11.61 -9.20 10.45
C ALA A 59 10.61 -9.50 11.56
N THR A 60 9.69 -8.57 11.80
CA THR A 60 8.57 -8.83 12.71
C THR A 60 7.52 -9.64 11.96
N ALA A 61 7.15 -10.78 12.56
CA ALA A 61 6.06 -11.68 12.21
C ALA A 61 6.37 -12.81 11.22
N CYS A 62 7.16 -13.78 11.67
CA CYS A 62 7.01 -15.19 11.32
C CYS A 62 5.71 -15.73 11.95
N ASN A 63 4.55 -15.18 11.56
CA ASN A 63 3.30 -15.89 11.81
C ASN A 63 3.29 -17.06 10.83
N ALA A 64 3.08 -18.28 11.33
CA ALA A 64 2.87 -19.48 10.55
C ALA A 64 1.71 -19.24 9.56
N ALA A 65 2.04 -18.74 8.37
CA ALA A 65 1.08 -18.36 7.37
C ALA A 65 0.89 -19.58 6.46
N THR A 66 -0.33 -20.11 6.45
CA THR A 66 -0.90 -20.71 5.24
C THR A 66 -0.41 -19.94 4.03
N PRO A 67 0.01 -20.62 2.93
CA PRO A 67 0.59 -19.95 1.77
C PRO A 67 -0.30 -18.77 1.42
N LEU A 68 0.26 -17.57 1.57
CA LEU A 68 -0.47 -16.34 1.37
C LEU A 68 -0.86 -16.35 -0.10
N GLU A 69 -2.08 -16.77 -0.44
CA GLU A 69 -2.54 -16.73 -1.82
C GLU A 69 -2.47 -15.26 -2.24
N ILE A 70 -1.47 -14.94 -3.08
CA ILE A 70 -1.24 -13.57 -3.53
C ILE A 70 -2.34 -13.29 -4.55
N SER A 71 -3.27 -12.41 -4.21
CA SER A 71 -4.29 -11.97 -5.16
C SER A 71 -3.62 -11.26 -6.33
N LEU A 72 -3.94 -11.67 -7.56
CA LEU A 72 -3.48 -11.01 -8.79
C LEU A 72 -4.05 -9.60 -8.90
N CYS A 73 -5.36 -9.48 -8.71
CA CYS A 73 -6.06 -8.20 -8.72
C CYS A 73 -7.33 -8.26 -7.88
N SER A 74 -7.99 -7.11 -7.75
CA SER A 74 -9.33 -7.03 -7.17
C SER A 74 -10.22 -6.06 -7.96
N ILE A 75 -11.54 -6.24 -7.87
CA ILE A 75 -12.57 -5.34 -8.42
C ILE A 75 -13.58 -5.01 -7.32
N GLY A 76 -14.45 -4.03 -7.58
CA GLY A 76 -15.52 -3.66 -6.66
C GLY A 76 -16.59 -4.77 -6.53
N VAL A 77 -17.31 -4.78 -5.40
CA VAL A 77 -18.35 -5.79 -5.11
C VAL A 77 -19.62 -5.63 -5.94
N GLU A 78 -19.81 -4.45 -6.55
CA GLU A 78 -20.90 -4.16 -7.48
C GLU A 78 -20.94 -5.13 -8.67
N HIS A 79 -19.79 -5.74 -9.01
CA HIS A 79 -19.67 -6.70 -10.10
C HIS A 79 -20.02 -8.15 -9.71
N ALA A 80 -20.48 -8.39 -8.47
CA ALA A 80 -20.84 -9.74 -8.01
C ALA A 80 -22.01 -10.32 -8.81
N GLU A 81 -23.01 -9.49 -9.14
CA GLU A 81 -24.20 -9.92 -9.89
C GLU A 81 -23.82 -10.37 -11.30
N GLU A 82 -22.95 -9.63 -11.99
CA GLU A 82 -22.43 -10.01 -13.31
C GLU A 82 -21.74 -11.39 -13.27
N LEU A 83 -20.93 -11.65 -12.23
CA LEU A 83 -20.26 -12.94 -12.07
C LEU A 83 -21.24 -14.08 -11.77
N ASP A 84 -22.31 -13.80 -11.01
CA ASP A 84 -23.40 -14.76 -10.76
C ASP A 84 -24.18 -15.10 -12.05
N GLU A 85 -24.30 -14.13 -12.96
CA GLU A 85 -24.85 -14.32 -14.30
C GLU A 85 -23.88 -14.98 -15.29
N LYS A 86 -22.68 -15.38 -14.82
CA LYS A 86 -21.59 -15.96 -15.62
C LYS A 86 -21.02 -15.01 -16.67
N LEU A 87 -21.20 -13.71 -16.47
CA LEU A 87 -20.58 -12.66 -17.27
C LEU A 87 -19.23 -12.30 -16.65
N ILE A 88 -18.26 -11.93 -17.50
CA ILE A 88 -16.96 -11.44 -17.05
C ILE A 88 -17.02 -9.91 -17.08
N PRO A 89 -16.94 -9.22 -15.93
CA PRO A 89 -16.96 -7.76 -15.91
C PRO A 89 -15.82 -7.17 -16.74
N GLU A 90 -16.10 -6.14 -17.54
CA GLU A 90 -15.09 -5.49 -18.38
C GLU A 90 -13.92 -4.93 -17.56
N VAL A 91 -14.20 -4.39 -16.38
CA VAL A 91 -13.18 -3.94 -15.43
C VAL A 91 -12.22 -5.06 -15.05
N LEU A 92 -12.72 -6.30 -14.92
CA LEU A 92 -11.88 -7.46 -14.61
C LEU A 92 -10.98 -7.82 -15.79
N ARG A 93 -11.52 -7.83 -17.02
CA ARG A 93 -10.74 -8.06 -18.25
C ARG A 93 -9.59 -7.06 -18.37
N GLN A 94 -9.89 -5.78 -18.24
CA GLN A 94 -8.89 -4.70 -18.34
C GLN A 94 -7.82 -4.79 -17.25
N ARG A 95 -8.19 -5.16 -16.01
CA ARG A 95 -7.21 -5.33 -14.93
C ARG A 95 -6.27 -6.50 -15.19
N LEU A 96 -6.80 -7.63 -15.64
CA LEU A 96 -5.99 -8.80 -15.97
C LEU A 96 -5.09 -8.53 -17.18
N GLU A 97 -5.57 -7.82 -18.20
CA GLU A 97 -4.77 -7.38 -19.34
C GLU A 97 -3.57 -6.51 -18.91
N ARG A 98 -3.80 -5.52 -18.03
CA ARG A 98 -2.72 -4.68 -17.49
C ARG A 98 -1.65 -5.45 -16.71
N LEU A 99 -2.02 -6.60 -16.16
CA LEU A 99 -1.10 -7.49 -15.44
C LEU A 99 -0.40 -8.52 -16.35
N GLY A 100 -0.70 -8.52 -17.65
CA GLY A 100 -0.17 -9.49 -18.62
C GLY A 100 -0.95 -10.81 -18.67
N ASP A 101 -2.05 -10.93 -17.95
CA ASP A 101 -2.95 -12.10 -17.94
C ASP A 101 -4.24 -11.82 -18.73
N ALA A 102 -4.12 -11.17 -19.90
CA ALA A 102 -5.26 -10.86 -20.77
C ALA A 102 -6.11 -12.11 -21.05
N LEU A 103 -7.42 -12.00 -20.85
CA LEU A 103 -8.36 -13.09 -21.04
C LEU A 103 -8.72 -13.24 -22.52
N GLY A 104 -8.68 -14.46 -23.03
CA GLY A 104 -9.11 -14.76 -24.39
C GLY A 104 -10.63 -14.62 -24.59
N ASP A 105 -11.06 -14.68 -25.85
CA ASP A 105 -12.49 -14.71 -26.22
C ASP A 105 -13.21 -15.97 -25.70
N GLY A 106 -12.45 -17.05 -25.47
CA GLY A 106 -12.95 -18.31 -24.91
C GLY A 106 -13.09 -18.33 -23.39
N ALA A 107 -12.74 -17.25 -22.69
CA ALA A 107 -12.79 -17.19 -21.23
C ALA A 107 -14.22 -17.35 -20.71
N ARG A 108 -14.39 -18.17 -19.67
CA ARG A 108 -15.70 -18.50 -19.09
C ARG A 108 -15.67 -18.42 -17.58
N VAL A 109 -16.75 -17.91 -17.00
CA VAL A 109 -16.99 -17.92 -15.56
C VAL A 109 -17.96 -19.04 -15.20
N SER A 110 -17.62 -19.77 -14.15
CA SER A 110 -18.48 -20.76 -13.50
C SER A 110 -18.76 -20.32 -12.07
N VAL A 111 -20.03 -20.30 -11.70
CA VAL A 111 -20.46 -19.97 -10.34
C VAL A 111 -20.28 -21.22 -9.47
N ARG A 112 -19.48 -21.12 -8.40
CA ARG A 112 -19.38 -22.18 -7.38
C ARG A 112 -20.30 -21.89 -6.20
N GLN A 113 -20.34 -20.63 -5.77
CA GLN A 113 -21.24 -20.12 -4.73
C GLN A 113 -21.72 -18.72 -5.15
N PRO A 114 -23.02 -18.54 -5.40
CA PRO A 114 -23.56 -17.23 -5.75
C PRO A 114 -23.20 -16.16 -4.72
N GLY A 115 -22.80 -14.98 -5.20
CA GLY A 115 -22.44 -13.83 -4.41
C GLY A 115 -21.13 -13.97 -3.61
N GLY A 116 -20.36 -15.05 -3.80
CA GLY A 116 -19.23 -15.38 -2.93
C GLY A 116 -18.02 -16.02 -3.61
N LEU A 117 -18.21 -16.99 -4.52
CA LEU A 117 -17.12 -17.77 -5.10
C LEU A 117 -17.40 -18.15 -6.55
N TRP A 118 -16.48 -17.79 -7.42
CA TRP A 118 -16.51 -18.07 -8.85
C TRP A 118 -15.18 -18.66 -9.31
N SER A 119 -15.25 -19.42 -10.40
CA SER A 119 -14.09 -19.97 -11.10
C SER A 119 -14.05 -19.35 -12.48
N LEU A 120 -12.95 -18.69 -12.82
CA LEU A 120 -12.72 -18.16 -14.16
C LEU A 120 -11.72 -19.09 -14.85
N GLN A 121 -12.08 -19.59 -16.03
CA GLN A 121 -11.24 -20.46 -16.82
C GLN A 121 -11.00 -19.82 -18.19
N ASP A 122 -9.73 -19.78 -18.60
CA ASP A 122 -9.33 -19.30 -19.92
C ASP A 122 -8.23 -20.21 -20.48
N ALA A 123 -8.62 -21.05 -21.44
CA ALA A 123 -7.82 -22.17 -21.93
C ALA A 123 -7.34 -23.08 -20.76
N GLU A 124 -6.02 -23.25 -20.61
CA GLU A 124 -5.39 -24.01 -19.53
C GLU A 124 -5.33 -23.22 -18.21
N ARG A 125 -5.48 -21.88 -18.25
CA ARG A 125 -5.39 -21.03 -17.07
C ARG A 125 -6.67 -21.09 -16.26
N LYS A 126 -6.53 -21.30 -14.95
CA LYS A 126 -7.62 -21.25 -13.99
C LYS A 126 -7.38 -20.18 -12.95
N PHE A 127 -8.43 -19.45 -12.63
CA PHE A 127 -8.43 -18.41 -11.63
C PHE A 127 -9.57 -18.64 -10.64
N SER A 128 -9.26 -18.49 -9.35
CA SER A 128 -10.25 -18.48 -8.28
C SER A 128 -10.66 -17.03 -8.04
N VAL A 129 -11.94 -16.73 -8.15
CA VAL A 129 -12.49 -15.39 -7.91
C VAL A 129 -13.33 -15.45 -6.65
N ARG A 130 -12.96 -14.69 -5.62
CA ARG A 130 -13.58 -14.77 -4.29
C ARG A 130 -14.05 -13.40 -3.85
N ARG A 131 -15.26 -13.32 -3.31
CA ARG A 131 -15.72 -12.14 -2.60
C ARG A 131 -15.02 -12.06 -1.25
N LEU A 132 -14.44 -10.90 -0.98
CA LEU A 132 -14.02 -10.43 0.32
C LEU A 132 -14.98 -9.33 0.76
N SER A 133 -14.92 -8.92 2.04
CA SER A 133 -15.89 -8.01 2.67
C SER A 133 -16.34 -6.85 1.77
N SER A 134 -15.40 -6.12 1.18
CA SER A 134 -15.67 -4.93 0.34
C SER A 134 -15.10 -5.00 -1.08
N ARG A 135 -14.59 -6.16 -1.52
CA ARG A 135 -13.99 -6.32 -2.86
C ARG A 135 -14.09 -7.75 -3.35
N ILE A 136 -13.99 -7.97 -4.65
CA ILE A 136 -13.81 -9.29 -5.24
C ILE A 136 -12.33 -9.43 -5.60
N ALA A 137 -11.67 -10.47 -5.10
CA ALA A 137 -10.26 -10.75 -5.35
C ALA A 137 -10.10 -11.93 -6.30
N VAL A 138 -9.09 -11.87 -7.16
CA VAL A 138 -8.75 -12.91 -8.15
C VAL A 138 -7.42 -13.52 -7.80
N TYR A 139 -7.36 -14.84 -7.80
CA TYR A 139 -6.19 -15.65 -7.46
C TYR A 139 -5.88 -16.58 -8.63
N ARG A 140 -4.60 -16.83 -8.90
CA ARG A 140 -4.20 -17.88 -9.86
C ARG A 140 -4.33 -19.23 -9.17
N GLU A 141 -5.06 -20.17 -9.76
CA GLU A 141 -5.00 -21.56 -9.29
C GLU A 141 -3.74 -22.20 -9.87
N PRO A 142 -2.93 -22.92 -9.05
CA PRO A 142 -1.79 -23.67 -9.56
C PRO A 142 -2.27 -24.76 -10.51
N GLU A 143 -1.55 -24.95 -11.62
CA GLU A 143 -1.77 -26.09 -12.52
C GLU A 143 -1.48 -27.41 -11.78
N PRO A 144 -2.29 -28.46 -12.02
CA PRO A 144 -2.13 -29.77 -11.37
C PRO A 144 -0.88 -30.54 -11.80
#